data_AF-A0A2S4VH04-F1
#
_entry.id   AF-A0A2S4VH04-F1
#
_cell.length_a   1.000
_cell.length_b   1.000
_cell.length_c   1.000
_cell.angle_alpha   90.00
_cell.angle_beta   90.00
_cell.angle_gamma   90.00
#
_symmetry.space_group_name_H-M   'P 1'
#
loop_
_entity.id
_entity.type
_entity.pdbx_description
1 polymer ?
#
loop_
_entity_poly.entity_id
_entity_poly.type
_entity_poly.pdbx_seq_one_letter_code
_entity_poly.pdbx_strand_id
1 'polypeptide(L)'
;MALGLGQNWSRVRSVIHMGRGDPASIAQMIGRCGRDGRPGLGIIFVEKNRKNGKNRVDQFPDPENQGDDDRMDALAITPVCLRIAFSLDNLIGYIPLSFDDPNYRREKAREEACGFLECLCSNCHPEYAAWLMANLRRLNIGNFTSLVTSNPPPLTLAPIGPPVIRRTTQSVVTVASDVTQPIEPILEQLAHNLVARFQEHFDSMGCTNELEAEDLFSIRSARAIANCVDGISKPELRRIIGGDIVRGQVDMLFDCVMGFKSGPAYLAYATRKSQEESEIMQRMETLRNARAVELRRTELARQARAEQARAARMETQERRRIAAASKAAEAERKRLRRIDNAFHLNHFKAIAKAKADARVEGGEIPNQSSMGESSSGGPASSDQ
;
A
#
# COMPACT_ATOMS: atom_id res chain seq x y z
N MET A 1 -9.91 27.67 -9.90
CA MET A 1 -9.89 28.48 -8.67
C MET A 1 -8.63 29.34 -8.67
N ALA A 2 -8.81 30.67 -8.78
CA ALA A 2 -7.77 31.65 -8.99
C ALA A 2 -7.31 32.28 -7.66
N LEU A 3 -6.65 31.48 -6.80
CA LEU A 3 -6.02 31.98 -5.56
C LEU A 3 -4.47 31.96 -5.63
N GLY A 4 -3.89 31.59 -6.78
CA GLY A 4 -2.44 31.39 -6.93
C GLY A 4 -1.62 32.65 -7.24
N LEU A 5 -2.22 33.67 -7.87
CA LEU A 5 -1.48 34.80 -8.47
C LEU A 5 -2.11 36.15 -8.10
N GLY A 6 -1.28 37.14 -7.77
CA GLY A 6 -1.68 38.56 -7.67
C GLY A 6 -2.16 39.09 -6.31
N GLN A 7 -2.57 38.24 -5.36
CA GLN A 7 -3.05 38.71 -4.04
C GLN A 7 -1.93 38.76 -2.99
N ASN A 8 -1.90 39.83 -2.17
CA ASN A 8 -0.92 40.02 -1.11
C ASN A 8 -1.51 39.68 0.27
N TRP A 9 -1.10 38.53 0.81
CA TRP A 9 -1.55 38.06 2.11
C TRP A 9 -0.42 38.16 3.15
N SER A 10 -0.29 39.31 3.81
CA SER A 10 0.77 39.55 4.79
C SER A 10 0.67 38.70 6.06
N ARG A 11 -0.52 38.18 6.38
CA ARG A 11 -0.81 37.45 7.63
C ARG A 11 -0.70 35.92 7.49
N VAL A 12 -0.40 35.39 6.31
CA VAL A 12 -0.32 33.94 6.11
C VAL A 12 0.94 33.42 6.81
N ARG A 13 0.75 32.48 7.74
CA ARG A 13 1.83 31.86 8.51
C ARG A 13 2.13 30.44 8.07
N SER A 14 1.19 29.75 7.44
CA SER A 14 1.38 28.38 6.94
C SER A 14 0.69 28.22 5.59
N VAL A 15 1.32 27.44 4.71
CA VAL A 15 0.75 27.03 3.42
C VAL A 15 0.88 25.52 3.31
N ILE A 16 -0.21 24.86 2.92
CA ILE A 16 -0.25 23.41 2.73
C ILE A 16 -0.59 23.17 1.27
N HIS A 17 0.36 22.61 0.52
CA HIS A 17 0.13 22.09 -0.82
C HIS A 17 -0.20 20.60 -0.74
N MET A 18 -1.25 20.18 -1.44
CA MET A 18 -1.67 18.78 -1.51
C MET A 18 -1.63 18.30 -2.95
N GLY A 19 -0.90 17.22 -3.19
CA GLY A 19 -0.82 16.55 -4.48
C GLY A 19 0.38 16.97 -5.32
N ARG A 20 0.27 16.73 -6.63
CA ARG A 20 1.27 17.07 -7.64
C ARG A 20 1.00 18.49 -8.14
N GLY A 21 2.06 19.27 -8.29
CA GLY A 21 1.96 20.64 -8.78
C GLY A 21 3.28 21.13 -9.33
N ASP A 22 3.19 22.08 -10.26
CA ASP A 22 4.34 22.75 -10.85
C ASP A 22 5.21 23.41 -9.74
N PRO A 23 6.54 23.16 -9.73
CA PRO A 23 7.43 23.68 -8.69
C PRO A 23 7.42 25.20 -8.56
N ALA A 24 7.34 25.94 -9.67
CA ALA A 24 7.30 27.41 -9.62
C ALA A 24 6.02 27.90 -8.94
N SER A 25 4.88 27.28 -9.26
CA SER A 25 3.60 27.55 -8.61
C SER A 25 3.64 27.23 -7.12
N ILE A 26 4.23 26.10 -6.73
CA ILE A 26 4.42 25.72 -5.32
C ILE A 26 5.32 26.72 -4.59
N ALA A 27 6.45 27.09 -5.19
CA ALA A 27 7.37 28.08 -4.62
C ALA A 27 6.67 29.42 -4.39
N GLN A 28 5.84 29.88 -5.34
CA GLN A 28 5.08 31.11 -5.22
C GLN A 28 4.02 31.05 -4.12
N MET A 29 3.38 29.90 -3.93
CA MET A 29 2.42 29.67 -2.85
C MET A 29 3.12 29.67 -1.49
N ILE A 30 4.21 28.90 -1.34
CA ILE A 30 4.98 28.85 -0.09
C ILE A 30 5.59 30.22 0.23
N GLY A 31 6.06 30.96 -0.78
CA GLY A 31 6.59 32.33 -0.62
C GLY A 31 5.56 33.37 -0.15
N ARG A 32 4.30 32.99 0.06
CA ARG A 32 3.30 33.83 0.75
C ARG A 32 3.44 33.78 2.26
N CYS A 33 3.94 32.66 2.81
CA CYS A 33 4.14 32.56 4.25
C CYS A 33 5.34 33.40 4.70
N GLY A 34 5.16 34.20 5.76
CA GLY A 34 6.25 34.98 6.36
C GLY A 34 6.62 36.31 5.69
N ARG A 35 5.71 36.87 4.87
CA ARG A 35 5.90 38.22 4.29
C ARG A 35 5.91 39.36 5.30
N ASP A 36 5.42 39.11 6.50
CA ASP A 36 5.55 40.01 7.66
C ASP A 36 6.95 39.96 8.30
N GLY A 37 7.91 39.27 7.67
CA GLY A 37 9.27 39.07 8.16
C GLY A 37 9.39 37.99 9.23
N ARG A 38 8.28 37.35 9.61
CA ARG A 38 8.29 36.24 10.57
C ARG A 38 8.41 34.91 9.84
N PRO A 39 9.01 33.87 10.47
CA PRO A 39 9.05 32.53 9.90
C PRO A 39 7.66 32.01 9.52
N GLY A 40 7.57 31.45 8.32
CA GLY A 40 6.40 30.75 7.81
C GLY A 40 6.67 29.26 7.63
N LEU A 41 5.60 28.46 7.55
CA LEU A 41 5.66 27.01 7.39
C LEU A 41 5.05 26.57 6.04
N GLY A 42 5.89 26.01 5.17
CA GLY A 42 5.45 25.32 3.96
C GLY A 42 5.36 23.81 4.19
N ILE A 43 4.21 23.21 3.91
CA ILE A 43 4.01 21.75 3.94
C ILE A 43 3.61 21.29 2.54
N ILE A 44 4.36 20.35 1.98
CA ILE A 44 4.07 19.74 0.68
C ILE A 44 3.70 18.28 0.91
N PHE A 45 2.42 17.95 0.75
CA PHE A 45 1.94 16.57 0.80
C PHE A 45 2.03 15.96 -0.59
N VAL A 46 3.03 15.09 -0.78
CA VAL A 46 3.24 14.33 -2.00
C VAL A 46 2.83 12.88 -1.80
N GLU A 47 2.28 12.27 -2.85
CA GLU A 47 1.98 10.84 -2.83
C GLU A 47 3.27 10.03 -2.80
N LYS A 48 3.33 9.01 -1.93
CA LYS A 48 4.51 8.13 -1.81
C LYS A 48 4.79 7.35 -3.11
N ASN A 49 3.75 7.04 -3.87
CA ASN A 49 3.86 6.37 -5.15
C ASN A 49 2.83 6.96 -6.12
N ARG A 50 3.33 7.67 -7.13
CA ARG A 50 2.55 8.35 -8.16
C ARG A 50 2.36 7.42 -9.34
N LYS A 51 1.11 7.10 -9.66
CA LYS A 51 0.75 6.34 -10.85
C LYS A 51 1.15 7.15 -12.10
N ASN A 52 1.93 6.55 -12.98
CA ASN A 52 2.48 7.16 -14.19
C ASN A 52 3.52 8.28 -13.96
N GLY A 53 4.03 8.45 -12.73
CA GLY A 53 5.12 9.38 -12.42
C GLY A 53 6.44 8.67 -12.12
N LYS A 54 7.53 9.42 -12.13
CA LYS A 54 8.85 8.96 -11.67
C LYS A 54 8.90 9.00 -10.14
N ASN A 55 9.15 7.84 -9.52
CA ASN A 55 9.12 7.64 -8.07
C ASN A 55 10.50 7.37 -7.46
N ARG A 56 11.53 7.29 -8.29
CA ARG A 56 12.92 7.05 -7.88
C ARG A 56 13.87 7.86 -8.75
N VAL A 57 15.02 8.24 -8.19
CA VAL A 57 16.03 9.08 -8.88
C VAL A 57 16.60 8.38 -10.12
N ASP A 58 16.75 7.05 -10.09
CA ASP A 58 17.23 6.23 -11.20
C ASP A 58 16.30 6.22 -12.43
N GLN A 59 15.08 6.74 -12.31
CA GLN A 59 14.15 6.90 -13.44
C GLN A 59 14.38 8.20 -14.22
N PHE A 60 15.36 9.01 -13.83
CA PHE A 60 15.79 10.22 -14.53
C PHE A 60 17.12 9.96 -15.25
N PRO A 61 17.09 9.48 -16.51
CA PRO A 61 18.30 9.15 -17.26
C PRO A 61 19.12 10.39 -17.63
N ASP A 62 18.45 11.53 -17.80
CA ASP A 62 19.06 12.83 -18.04
C ASP A 62 18.52 13.83 -16.98
N PRO A 63 19.14 13.90 -15.80
CA PRO A 63 18.63 14.69 -14.67
C PRO A 63 18.61 16.20 -14.91
N GLU A 64 19.39 16.71 -15.87
CA GLU A 64 19.48 18.14 -16.17
C GLU A 64 18.42 18.58 -17.21
N ASN A 65 17.92 17.64 -18.02
CA ASN A 65 16.93 17.89 -19.05
C ASN A 65 15.54 17.38 -18.62
N GLN A 66 14.87 18.16 -17.77
CA GLN A 66 13.55 17.81 -17.23
C GLN A 66 12.44 18.57 -17.96
N GLY A 67 11.45 17.84 -18.49
CA GLY A 67 10.18 18.44 -18.89
C GLY A 67 9.32 18.84 -17.67
N ASP A 68 8.18 19.50 -17.90
CA ASP A 68 7.31 19.96 -16.82
C ASP A 68 6.85 18.82 -15.90
N ASP A 69 6.52 17.66 -16.48
CA ASP A 69 6.14 16.47 -15.72
C ASP A 69 7.28 15.90 -14.88
N ASP A 70 8.51 15.95 -15.42
CA ASP A 70 9.70 15.47 -14.74
C ASP A 70 10.08 16.38 -13.58
N ARG A 71 9.91 17.70 -13.71
CA ARG A 71 10.15 18.67 -12.64
C ARG A 71 9.21 18.47 -11.47
N MET A 72 7.91 18.27 -11.74
CA MET A 72 6.93 17.90 -10.71
C MET A 72 7.30 16.60 -10.01
N ASP A 73 7.84 15.64 -10.76
CA ASP A 73 8.24 14.36 -10.21
C ASP A 73 9.51 14.46 -9.37
N ALA A 74 10.52 15.17 -9.87
CA ALA A 74 11.78 15.42 -9.22
C ALA A 74 11.61 16.18 -7.90
N LEU A 75 10.74 17.21 -7.84
CA LEU A 75 10.49 17.98 -6.60
C LEU A 75 10.03 17.10 -5.43
N ALA A 76 9.25 16.05 -5.69
CA ALA A 76 8.74 15.20 -4.61
C ALA A 76 9.76 14.19 -4.09
N ILE A 77 10.81 13.88 -4.85
CA ILE A 77 11.79 12.84 -4.51
C ILE A 77 13.22 13.37 -4.36
N THR A 78 13.44 14.66 -4.65
CA THR A 78 14.78 15.24 -4.59
C THR A 78 15.38 15.05 -3.19
N PRO A 79 16.61 14.53 -3.09
CA PRO A 79 17.28 14.35 -1.80
C PRO A 79 17.93 15.65 -1.30
N VAL A 80 18.03 16.68 -2.14
CA VAL A 80 18.82 17.88 -1.83
C VAL A 80 17.99 18.94 -1.10
N CYS A 81 18.66 20.00 -0.64
CA CYS A 81 18.01 21.16 0.00
C CYS A 81 16.88 21.72 -0.88
N LEU A 82 15.65 21.82 -0.33
CA LEU A 82 14.49 22.32 -1.07
C LEU A 82 14.63 23.80 -1.45
N ARG A 83 15.29 24.62 -0.62
CA ARG A 83 15.55 26.03 -0.95
C ARG A 83 16.39 26.15 -2.23
N ILE A 84 17.48 25.38 -2.29
CA ILE A 84 18.36 25.35 -3.46
C ILE A 84 17.64 24.73 -4.66
N ALA A 85 16.87 23.65 -4.44
CA ALA A 85 16.08 23.03 -5.51
C ALA A 85 15.10 24.02 -6.16
N PHE A 86 14.34 24.78 -5.37
CA PHE A 86 13.46 25.83 -5.88
C PHE A 86 14.23 26.97 -6.55
N SER A 87 15.41 27.34 -6.05
CA SER A 87 16.25 28.36 -6.68
C SER A 87 16.68 27.93 -8.08
N LEU A 88 17.22 26.71 -8.21
CA LEU A 88 17.68 26.17 -9.49
C LEU A 88 16.54 25.94 -10.48
N ASP A 89 15.40 25.43 -10.02
CA ASP A 89 14.22 25.29 -10.88
C ASP A 89 13.81 26.63 -11.52
N ASN A 90 13.83 27.73 -10.75
CA ASN A 90 13.49 29.05 -11.25
C ASN A 90 14.60 29.68 -12.13
N LEU A 91 15.86 29.35 -11.89
CA LEU A 91 17.00 29.95 -12.60
C LEU A 91 17.35 29.24 -13.91
N ILE A 92 17.32 27.90 -13.89
CA ILE A 92 17.83 27.05 -14.97
C ILE A 92 16.84 25.98 -15.44
N GLY A 93 15.67 25.86 -14.80
CA GLY A 93 14.56 25.07 -15.35
C GLY A 93 14.57 23.58 -15.03
N TYR A 94 15.27 23.13 -13.97
CA TYR A 94 15.19 21.75 -13.51
C TYR A 94 15.44 21.61 -12.00
N ILE A 95 14.99 20.50 -11.40
CA ILE A 95 15.21 20.19 -9.98
C ILE A 95 16.42 19.26 -9.82
N PRO A 96 17.50 19.65 -9.11
CA PRO A 96 18.65 18.78 -8.86
C PRO A 96 18.24 17.51 -8.10
N LEU A 97 18.81 16.37 -8.48
CA LEU A 97 18.55 15.07 -7.85
C LEU A 97 19.75 14.48 -7.11
N SER A 98 20.88 15.18 -7.07
CA SER A 98 22.12 14.76 -6.41
C SER A 98 22.85 15.95 -5.79
N PHE A 99 23.56 15.72 -4.68
CA PHE A 99 24.48 16.69 -4.08
C PHE A 99 25.74 16.92 -4.94
N ASP A 100 25.99 16.01 -5.88
CA ASP A 100 27.12 16.11 -6.81
C ASP A 100 26.82 16.97 -8.05
N ASP A 101 25.56 17.40 -8.20
CA ASP A 101 25.15 18.30 -9.27
C ASP A 101 25.99 19.60 -9.24
N PRO A 102 26.67 19.98 -10.35
CA PRO A 102 27.50 21.17 -10.40
C PRO A 102 26.75 22.50 -10.17
N ASN A 103 25.48 22.59 -10.58
CA ASN A 103 24.64 23.75 -10.31
C ASN A 103 24.24 23.80 -8.83
N TYR A 104 23.92 22.65 -8.23
CA TYR A 104 23.63 22.55 -6.80
C TYR A 104 24.80 23.03 -5.94
N ARG A 105 26.01 22.55 -6.23
CA ARG A 105 27.22 22.94 -5.49
C ARG A 105 27.52 24.43 -5.62
N ARG A 106 27.35 24.99 -6.81
CA ARG A 106 27.54 26.43 -7.05
C ARG A 106 26.53 27.27 -6.29
N GLU A 107 25.25 26.89 -6.32
CA GLU A 107 24.21 27.64 -5.62
C GLU A 107 24.37 27.53 -4.09
N LYS A 108 24.75 26.36 -3.59
CA LYS A 108 25.11 26.17 -2.17
C LYS A 108 26.26 27.10 -1.75
N ALA A 109 27.35 27.11 -2.51
CA ALA A 109 28.50 27.97 -2.23
C ALA A 109 28.14 29.47 -2.29
N ARG A 110 27.24 29.86 -3.20
CA ARG A 110 26.71 31.22 -3.28
C ARG A 110 25.88 31.58 -2.04
N GLU A 111 24.96 30.72 -1.61
CA GLU A 111 24.17 30.95 -0.39
C GLU A 111 25.07 31.13 0.84
N GLU A 112 26.12 30.31 0.98
CA GLU A 112 27.12 30.41 2.04
C GLU A 112 27.91 31.73 1.96
N ALA A 113 28.41 32.10 0.78
CA ALA A 113 29.14 33.34 0.57
C ALA A 113 28.29 34.60 0.82
N CYS A 114 26.99 34.54 0.52
CA CYS A 114 26.05 35.62 0.79
C CYS A 114 25.53 35.61 2.25
N GLY A 115 25.98 34.70 3.11
CA GLY A 115 25.58 34.65 4.51
C GLY A 115 24.11 34.29 4.72
N PHE A 116 23.53 33.45 3.85
CA PHE A 116 22.16 32.99 4.02
C PHE A 116 22.03 32.18 5.31
N LEU A 117 20.90 32.33 6.01
CA LEU A 117 20.60 31.49 7.18
C LEU A 117 20.58 30.00 6.80
N GLU A 118 20.89 29.15 7.77
CA GLU A 118 20.78 27.70 7.61
C GLU A 118 19.36 27.29 7.19
N CYS A 119 19.25 26.33 6.27
CA CYS A 119 17.97 25.89 5.74
C CYS A 119 17.32 24.85 6.67
N LEU A 120 16.11 25.12 7.15
CA LEU A 120 15.35 24.21 8.03
C LEU A 120 14.42 23.24 7.27
N CYS A 121 14.68 22.95 5.99
CA CYS A 121 13.80 22.07 5.22
C CYS A 121 13.97 20.59 5.62
N SER A 122 13.00 19.75 5.25
CA SER A 122 12.98 18.32 5.60
C SER A 122 14.18 17.51 5.11
N ASN A 123 14.81 17.94 4.02
CA ASN A 123 15.98 17.27 3.46
C ASN A 123 17.28 17.70 4.18
N CYS A 124 17.32 18.91 4.74
CA CYS A 124 18.46 19.39 5.53
C CYS A 124 18.39 18.91 6.99
N HIS A 125 17.20 18.90 7.60
CA HIS A 125 17.00 18.45 8.97
C HIS A 125 15.81 17.48 9.07
N PRO A 126 16.01 16.20 8.73
CA PRO A 126 14.94 15.21 8.71
C PRO A 126 14.35 14.92 10.10
N GLU A 127 15.19 14.90 11.15
CA GLU A 127 14.74 14.66 12.53
C GLU A 127 13.86 15.81 13.05
N TYR A 128 14.29 17.05 12.80
CA TYR A 128 13.53 18.26 13.12
C TYR A 128 12.18 18.27 12.38
N ALA A 129 12.19 17.99 11.07
CA ALA A 129 10.97 17.96 10.29
C ALA A 129 10.01 16.86 10.76
N ALA A 130 10.51 15.65 11.06
CA ALA A 130 9.69 14.58 11.61
C ALA A 130 9.07 14.96 12.96
N TRP A 131 9.85 15.58 13.85
CA TRP A 131 9.34 16.09 15.13
C TRP A 131 8.28 17.18 14.93
N LEU A 132 8.52 18.15 14.04
CA LEU A 132 7.59 19.23 13.75
C LEU A 132 6.27 18.67 13.20
N MET A 133 6.33 17.72 12.26
CA MET A 133 5.18 17.03 11.70
C MET A 133 4.35 16.32 12.78
N ALA A 134 5.00 15.64 13.74
CA ALA A 134 4.32 14.98 14.84
C ALA A 134 3.70 15.97 15.85
N ASN A 135 4.18 17.21 15.90
CA ASN A 135 3.73 18.25 16.81
C ASN A 135 2.88 19.36 16.16
N LEU A 136 2.53 19.24 14.87
CA LEU A 136 1.73 20.26 14.15
C LEU A 136 0.45 20.65 14.89
N ARG A 137 -0.19 19.69 15.59
CA ARG A 137 -1.41 19.92 16.37
C ARG A 137 -1.23 20.83 17.58
N ARG A 138 0.01 21.03 18.03
CA ARG A 138 0.34 21.94 19.14
C ARG A 138 0.54 23.37 18.67
N LEU A 139 0.69 23.59 17.36
CA LEU A 139 0.90 24.92 16.81
C LEU A 139 -0.35 25.79 17.03
N ASN A 140 -0.14 26.96 17.59
CA ASN A 140 -1.11 28.02 17.77
C ASN A 140 -0.41 29.38 17.57
N ILE A 141 -1.18 30.46 17.56
CA ILE A 141 -0.66 31.81 17.28
C ILE A 141 0.47 32.20 18.25
N GLY A 142 0.41 31.78 19.51
CA GLY A 142 1.38 32.13 20.55
C GLY A 142 2.70 31.36 20.47
N ASN A 143 2.70 30.13 19.96
CA ASN A 143 3.90 29.28 19.92
C ASN A 143 4.42 28.99 18.51
N PHE A 144 3.72 29.41 17.45
CA PHE A 144 4.05 29.09 16.06
C PHE A 144 5.50 29.40 15.70
N THR A 145 5.92 30.66 15.88
CA THR A 145 7.27 31.10 15.51
C THR A 145 8.32 30.28 16.23
N SER A 146 8.18 30.14 17.56
CA SER A 146 9.13 29.41 18.39
C SER A 146 9.28 27.97 17.91
N LEU A 147 8.17 27.26 17.70
CA LEU A 147 8.21 25.84 17.34
C LEU A 147 8.68 25.59 15.90
N VAL A 148 8.37 26.49 14.96
CA VAL A 148 8.79 26.39 13.53
C VAL A 148 10.25 26.80 13.30
N THR A 149 10.93 27.35 14.31
CA THR A 149 12.37 27.61 14.27
C THR A 149 13.15 26.88 15.37
N SER A 150 12.51 25.96 16.11
CA SER A 150 13.16 25.22 17.19
C SER A 150 13.97 24.04 16.64
N ASN A 151 15.14 24.33 16.09
CA ASN A 151 16.12 23.33 15.70
C ASN A 151 17.38 23.48 16.57
N PRO A 152 17.75 22.48 17.39
CA PRO A 152 17.10 21.17 17.56
C PRO A 152 15.73 21.25 18.27
N PRO A 153 14.88 20.22 18.09
CA PRO A 153 13.58 20.14 18.75
C PRO A 153 13.64 20.29 20.29
N PRO A 154 12.63 20.93 20.93
CA PRO A 154 12.53 21.00 22.37
C PRO A 154 12.33 19.61 23.00
N LEU A 155 13.25 19.22 23.90
CA LEU A 155 13.21 17.94 24.60
C LEU A 155 11.95 17.77 25.50
N THR A 156 11.35 18.88 25.92
CA THR A 156 10.16 18.90 26.79
C THR A 156 8.86 18.55 26.08
N LEU A 157 8.85 18.57 24.75
CA LEU A 157 7.67 18.32 23.93
C LEU A 157 7.82 16.97 23.22
N ALA A 158 7.44 15.91 23.93
CA ALA A 158 7.35 14.56 23.34
C ALA A 158 6.36 14.58 22.16
N PRO A 159 6.70 13.93 21.02
CA PRO A 159 5.80 13.76 19.88
C PRO A 159 4.42 13.30 20.34
N ILE A 160 3.36 13.98 19.89
CA ILE A 160 2.02 13.43 20.08
C ILE A 160 2.02 12.16 19.23
N GLY A 161 1.82 10.99 19.88
CA GLY A 161 1.65 9.74 19.15
C GLY A 161 0.63 9.92 18.03
N PRO A 162 0.69 9.12 16.95
CA PRO A 162 -0.29 9.23 15.88
C PRO A 162 -1.67 9.23 16.52
N PRO A 163 -2.62 10.07 16.04
CA PRO A 163 -4.00 9.95 16.50
C PRO A 163 -4.34 8.47 16.56
N VAL A 164 -4.88 8.01 17.69
CA VAL A 164 -5.73 6.83 17.63
C VAL A 164 -6.77 7.23 16.60
N ILE A 165 -6.62 6.75 15.37
CA ILE A 165 -7.69 6.74 14.40
C ILE A 165 -8.68 5.81 15.05
N ARG A 166 -9.51 6.34 15.95
CA ARG A 166 -10.84 5.81 16.14
C ARG A 166 -11.37 5.86 14.73
N ARG A 167 -11.41 4.71 14.07
CA ARG A 167 -12.35 4.52 12.96
C ARG A 167 -13.69 4.77 13.61
N THR A 168 -14.08 6.05 13.67
CA THR A 168 -15.47 6.39 13.83
C THR A 168 -16.12 5.71 12.65
N THR A 169 -16.83 4.63 12.95
CA THR A 169 -17.79 3.99 12.06
C THR A 169 -18.91 4.96 11.69
N GLN A 170 -18.93 6.15 12.28
CA GLN A 170 -19.65 7.31 11.75
C GLN A 170 -18.88 7.86 10.56
N SER A 171 -19.42 7.61 9.38
CA SER A 171 -19.12 8.34 8.14
C SER A 171 -18.91 9.81 8.46
N VAL A 172 -17.65 10.25 8.45
CA VAL A 172 -17.38 11.66 8.17
C VAL A 172 -17.84 11.82 6.74
N VAL A 173 -19.06 12.32 6.57
CA VAL A 173 -19.54 12.85 5.30
C VAL A 173 -18.54 13.93 4.93
N THR A 174 -17.56 13.56 4.10
CA THR A 174 -16.90 14.51 3.24
C THR A 174 -18.03 15.16 2.46
N VAL A 175 -18.00 16.48 2.32
CA VAL A 175 -18.92 17.25 1.43
C VAL A 175 -18.72 16.84 -0.06
N ALA A 176 -18.01 15.73 -0.30
CA ALA A 176 -17.84 15.01 -1.55
C ALA A 176 -18.79 13.80 -1.67
N SER A 177 -19.87 13.73 -0.90
CA SER A 177 -21.06 13.01 -1.37
C SER A 177 -21.60 13.81 -2.54
N ASP A 178 -21.52 13.21 -3.73
CA ASP A 178 -22.04 13.72 -4.98
C ASP A 178 -23.46 14.29 -4.76
N VAL A 179 -23.59 15.63 -4.71
CA VAL A 179 -24.85 16.36 -4.43
C VAL A 179 -25.89 16.17 -5.55
N THR A 180 -25.52 15.38 -6.57
CA THR A 180 -26.35 14.96 -7.68
C THR A 180 -27.24 13.76 -7.36
N GLN A 181 -26.99 13.02 -6.27
CA GLN A 181 -27.90 11.95 -5.86
C GLN A 181 -29.12 12.52 -5.12
N PRO A 182 -30.36 12.17 -5.54
CA PRO A 182 -31.56 12.54 -4.80
C PRO A 182 -31.45 12.04 -3.36
N ILE A 183 -31.50 12.96 -2.40
CA ILE A 183 -31.68 12.58 -1.00
C ILE A 183 -33.16 12.20 -0.79
N GLU A 184 -33.44 11.49 0.31
CA GLU A 184 -34.81 11.09 0.57
C GLU A 184 -35.76 12.30 0.58
N PRO A 185 -36.99 12.16 0.05
CA PRO A 185 -37.92 13.29 -0.09
C PRO A 185 -38.14 14.08 1.21
N ILE A 186 -38.14 13.38 2.35
CA ILE A 186 -38.30 14.00 3.67
C ILE A 186 -37.09 14.86 4.08
N LEU A 187 -35.87 14.46 3.69
CA LEU A 187 -34.64 15.21 3.93
C LEU A 187 -34.49 16.36 2.94
N GLU A 188 -34.96 16.19 1.69
CA GLU A 188 -35.04 17.25 0.70
C GLU A 188 -35.96 18.38 1.18
N GLN A 189 -37.11 18.01 1.76
CA GLN A 189 -38.03 18.98 2.37
C GLN A 189 -37.38 19.77 3.51
N LEU A 190 -36.57 19.11 4.36
CA LEU A 190 -35.78 19.79 5.38
C LEU A 190 -34.77 20.77 4.75
N ALA A 191 -34.04 20.34 3.72
CA ALA A 191 -33.06 21.19 3.05
C ALA A 191 -33.69 22.48 2.48
N HIS A 192 -34.83 22.36 1.80
CA HIS A 192 -35.57 23.53 1.32
C HIS A 192 -36.08 24.44 2.44
N ASN A 193 -36.56 23.86 3.55
CA ASN A 193 -37.00 24.62 4.72
C ASN A 193 -35.83 25.41 5.34
N LEU A 194 -34.66 24.79 5.48
CA LEU A 194 -33.46 25.48 6.00
C LEU A 194 -33.05 26.68 5.14
N VAL A 195 -33.09 26.55 3.81
CA VAL A 195 -32.80 27.67 2.91
C VAL A 195 -33.83 28.78 3.05
N ALA A 196 -35.12 28.44 3.06
CA ALA A 196 -36.20 29.42 3.20
C ALA A 196 -36.10 30.19 4.54
N ARG A 197 -35.85 29.49 5.65
CA ARG A 197 -35.67 30.11 6.97
C ARG A 197 -34.40 30.96 7.05
N PHE A 198 -33.34 30.57 6.34
CA PHE A 198 -32.15 31.41 6.25
C PHE A 198 -32.41 32.68 5.44
N GLN A 199 -33.16 32.60 4.35
CA GLN A 199 -33.56 33.77 3.56
C GLN A 199 -34.32 34.78 4.42
N GLU A 200 -35.35 34.33 5.16
CA GLU A 200 -36.11 35.20 6.08
C GLU A 200 -35.21 35.86 7.14
N HIS A 201 -34.29 35.08 7.72
CA HIS A 201 -33.31 35.59 8.69
C HIS A 201 -32.38 36.63 8.05
N PHE A 202 -31.92 36.37 6.82
CA PHE A 202 -31.07 37.27 6.05
C PHE A 202 -31.75 38.60 5.74
N ASP A 203 -32.98 38.55 5.25
CA ASP A 203 -33.78 39.74 4.92
C ASP A 203 -34.06 40.59 6.17
N SER A 204 -34.31 39.94 7.32
CA SER A 204 -34.58 40.61 8.59
C SER A 204 -33.38 41.42 9.13
N MET A 205 -32.16 41.12 8.69
CA MET A 205 -30.95 41.84 9.10
C MET A 205 -30.78 43.16 8.34
N GLY A 206 -31.61 43.45 7.32
CA GLY A 206 -31.58 44.71 6.59
C GLY A 206 -30.27 44.93 5.81
N CYS A 207 -29.60 43.86 5.39
CA CYS A 207 -28.33 43.93 4.69
C CYS A 207 -28.51 44.56 3.30
N THR A 208 -27.92 45.73 3.08
CA THR A 208 -27.82 46.42 1.77
C THR A 208 -26.50 46.08 1.07
N ASN A 209 -26.15 44.80 1.01
CA ASN A 209 -24.83 44.36 0.55
C ASN A 209 -24.92 43.69 -0.84
N GLU A 210 -23.80 43.68 -1.57
CA GLU A 210 -23.62 43.01 -2.88
C GLU A 210 -23.71 41.46 -2.83
N LEU A 211 -24.01 40.88 -1.66
CA LEU A 211 -24.04 39.43 -1.42
C LEU A 211 -25.48 38.97 -1.19
N GLU A 212 -25.86 37.88 -1.85
CA GLU A 212 -27.17 37.26 -1.70
C GLU A 212 -27.14 36.16 -0.62
N ALA A 213 -28.31 35.80 -0.07
CA ALA A 213 -28.39 34.74 0.95
C ALA A 213 -27.86 33.39 0.42
N GLU A 214 -28.04 33.13 -0.87
CA GLU A 214 -27.54 31.90 -1.52
C GLU A 214 -26.00 31.83 -1.53
N ASP A 215 -25.31 32.98 -1.58
CA ASP A 215 -23.85 33.04 -1.52
C ASP A 215 -23.30 32.59 -0.15
N LEU A 216 -24.07 32.80 0.91
CA LEU A 216 -23.70 32.45 2.29
C LEU A 216 -24.22 31.07 2.69
N PHE A 217 -25.38 30.66 2.19
CA PHE A 217 -26.00 29.40 2.54
C PHE A 217 -26.82 28.82 1.39
N SER A 218 -26.14 28.10 0.50
CA SER A 218 -26.77 27.43 -0.62
C SER A 218 -27.54 26.16 -0.23
N ILE A 219 -28.40 25.70 -1.13
CA ILE A 219 -29.10 24.40 -1.03
C ILE A 219 -28.13 23.23 -0.84
N ARG A 220 -26.89 23.34 -1.32
CA ARG A 220 -25.85 22.31 -1.14
C ARG A 220 -25.50 22.15 0.34
N SER A 221 -25.31 23.26 1.05
CA SER A 221 -25.03 23.27 2.49
C SER A 221 -26.24 22.74 3.27
N ALA A 222 -27.46 23.11 2.85
CA ALA A 222 -28.69 22.62 3.46
C ALA A 222 -28.88 21.10 3.29
N ARG A 223 -28.62 20.54 2.10
CA ARG A 223 -28.66 19.08 1.86
C ARG A 223 -27.60 18.33 2.68
N ALA A 224 -26.41 18.91 2.83
CA ALA A 224 -25.36 18.33 3.67
C ALA A 224 -25.78 18.27 5.15
N ILE A 225 -26.46 19.31 5.64
CA ILE A 225 -27.07 19.33 6.98
C ILE A 225 -28.16 18.26 7.10
N ALA A 226 -29.06 18.17 6.12
CA ALA A 226 -30.16 17.21 6.13
C ALA A 226 -29.67 15.75 6.16
N ASN A 227 -28.59 15.44 5.43
CA ASN A 227 -27.97 14.11 5.45
C ASN A 227 -27.31 13.75 6.80
N CYS A 228 -27.01 14.73 7.64
CA CYS A 228 -26.38 14.54 8.95
C CYS A 228 -27.36 14.75 10.12
N VAL A 229 -28.67 14.78 9.86
CA VAL A 229 -29.72 15.13 10.83
C VAL A 229 -29.69 14.29 12.12
N ASP A 230 -29.31 13.02 12.02
CA ASP A 230 -29.34 12.07 13.15
C ASP A 230 -28.36 12.48 14.27
N GLY A 231 -27.20 13.05 13.91
CA GLY A 231 -26.09 13.34 14.84
C GLY A 231 -25.68 14.80 14.96
N ILE A 232 -26.42 15.74 14.35
CA ILE A 232 -25.93 17.10 14.18
C ILE A 232 -25.83 17.90 15.48
N SER A 233 -24.71 18.61 15.64
CA SER A 233 -24.43 19.54 16.72
C SER A 233 -24.10 20.96 16.20
N LYS A 234 -24.20 21.99 17.05
CA LYS A 234 -23.84 23.38 16.67
C LYS A 234 -22.40 23.51 16.12
N PRO A 235 -21.37 22.84 16.69
CA PRO A 235 -20.03 22.83 16.10
C PRO A 235 -19.98 22.17 14.71
N GLU A 236 -20.75 21.10 14.49
CA GLU A 236 -20.82 20.46 13.18
C GLU A 236 -21.55 21.31 12.15
N LEU A 237 -22.61 22.03 12.54
CA LEU A 237 -23.26 23.02 11.67
C LEU A 237 -22.26 24.06 11.19
N ARG A 238 -21.45 24.64 12.09
CA ARG A 238 -20.37 25.58 11.71
C ARG A 238 -19.39 24.98 10.71
N ARG A 239 -19.05 23.70 10.91
CA ARG A 239 -18.14 22.96 10.02
C ARG A 239 -18.77 22.68 8.65
N ILE A 240 -20.05 22.36 8.59
CA ILE A 240 -20.77 22.04 7.35
C ILE A 240 -21.04 23.30 6.52
N ILE A 241 -21.46 24.39 7.16
CA ILE A 241 -21.70 25.68 6.50
C ILE A 241 -20.38 26.22 5.94
N GLY A 242 -19.31 26.20 6.74
CA GLY A 242 -18.03 26.81 6.37
C GLY A 242 -18.16 28.32 6.13
N GLY A 243 -17.07 28.97 5.71
CA GLY A 243 -17.10 30.38 5.32
C GLY A 243 -17.51 31.37 6.43
N ASP A 244 -18.05 32.52 6.02
CA ASP A 244 -18.50 33.58 6.91
C ASP A 244 -19.91 33.26 7.44
N ILE A 245 -20.04 33.24 8.77
CA ILE A 245 -21.28 32.90 9.47
C ILE A 245 -21.91 34.17 9.99
N VAL A 246 -23.19 34.37 9.66
CA VAL A 246 -23.92 35.55 10.12
C VAL A 246 -24.43 35.36 11.55
N ARG A 247 -24.56 36.45 12.30
CA ARG A 247 -25.02 36.42 13.70
C ARG A 247 -26.38 35.72 13.80
N GLY A 248 -26.48 34.73 14.68
CA GLY A 248 -27.71 33.96 14.92
C GLY A 248 -27.99 32.83 13.92
N GLN A 249 -27.25 32.73 12.80
CA GLN A 249 -27.46 31.71 11.76
C GLN A 249 -27.39 30.28 12.32
N VAL A 250 -26.35 29.98 13.11
CA VAL A 250 -26.13 28.62 13.64
C VAL A 250 -27.21 28.21 14.62
N ASP A 251 -27.67 29.14 15.45
CA ASP A 251 -28.72 28.87 16.44
C ASP A 251 -30.06 28.64 15.73
N MET A 252 -30.41 29.51 14.77
CA MET A 252 -31.61 29.35 13.94
C MET A 252 -31.63 28.02 13.18
N LEU A 253 -30.55 27.67 12.48
CA LEU A 253 -30.48 26.42 11.73
C LEU A 253 -30.55 25.20 12.66
N PHE A 254 -29.91 25.26 13.82
CA PHE A 254 -29.98 24.18 14.80
C PHE A 254 -31.40 23.98 15.32
N ASP A 255 -32.10 25.07 15.66
CA ASP A 255 -33.49 25.01 16.14
C ASP A 255 -34.44 24.48 15.06
N CYS A 256 -34.25 24.87 13.80
CA CYS A 256 -34.99 24.30 12.67
C CYS A 256 -34.79 22.78 12.55
N VAL A 257 -33.55 22.30 12.67
CA VAL A 257 -33.28 20.86 12.63
C VAL A 257 -33.89 20.14 13.83
N MET A 258 -33.77 20.68 15.04
CA MET A 258 -34.37 20.06 16.24
C MET A 258 -35.90 20.02 16.18
N GLY A 259 -36.52 21.07 15.64
CA GLY A 259 -37.96 21.10 15.38
C GLY A 259 -38.39 20.02 14.39
N PHE A 260 -37.64 19.85 13.30
CA PHE A 260 -37.89 18.79 12.33
C PHE A 260 -37.73 17.39 12.93
N LYS A 261 -36.69 17.16 13.75
CA LYS A 261 -36.45 15.88 14.43
C LYS A 261 -37.57 15.48 15.39
N SER A 262 -38.25 16.48 15.95
CA SER A 262 -39.38 16.27 16.85
C SER A 262 -40.70 16.01 16.10
N GLY A 263 -40.71 16.16 14.78
CA GLY A 263 -41.89 16.00 13.94
C GLY A 263 -42.26 14.53 13.68
N PRO A 264 -43.56 14.21 13.54
CA PRO A 264 -44.02 12.83 13.33
C PRO A 264 -43.51 12.20 12.03
N ALA A 265 -43.32 13.00 10.98
CA ALA A 265 -42.79 12.52 9.70
C ALA A 265 -41.36 11.99 9.84
N TYR A 266 -40.50 12.71 10.56
CA TYR A 266 -39.11 12.29 10.77
C TYR A 266 -39.01 11.10 11.72
N LEU A 267 -39.85 11.02 12.75
CA LEU A 267 -39.89 9.85 13.64
C LEU A 267 -40.29 8.57 12.88
N ALA A 268 -41.25 8.65 11.96
CA ALA A 268 -41.62 7.54 11.09
C ALA A 268 -40.46 7.15 10.16
N TYR A 269 -39.78 8.13 9.55
CA TYR A 269 -38.58 7.92 8.75
C TYR A 269 -37.46 7.22 9.55
N ALA A 270 -37.13 7.72 10.74
CA ALA A 270 -36.08 7.18 11.58
C ALA A 270 -36.39 5.73 12.02
N THR A 271 -37.65 5.44 12.31
CA THR A 271 -38.10 4.08 12.67
C THR A 271 -37.92 3.13 11.49
N ARG A 272 -38.38 3.51 10.29
CA ARG A 272 -38.23 2.71 9.07
C ARG A 272 -36.76 2.44 8.76
N LYS A 273 -35.91 3.47 8.80
CA LYS A 273 -34.47 3.35 8.55
C LYS A 273 -33.80 2.41 9.55
N SER A 274 -34.14 2.51 10.83
CA SER A 274 -33.61 1.61 11.87
C SER A 274 -34.03 0.16 11.67
N GLN A 275 -35.25 -0.09 11.19
CA GLN A 275 -35.73 -1.44 10.87
C GLN A 275 -34.96 -2.03 9.67
N GLU A 276 -34.82 -1.27 8.58
CA GLU A 276 -34.06 -1.66 7.40
C GLU A 276 -32.59 -1.99 7.75
N GLU A 277 -31.94 -1.16 8.56
CA GLU A 277 -30.56 -1.40 9.02
C GLU A 277 -30.46 -2.69 9.86
N SER A 278 -31.42 -2.94 10.74
CA SER A 278 -31.49 -4.16 11.53
C SER A 278 -31.66 -5.41 10.66
N GLU A 279 -32.54 -5.36 9.66
CA GLU A 279 -32.75 -6.45 8.71
C GLU A 279 -31.50 -6.74 7.89
N ILE A 280 -30.81 -5.69 7.42
CA ILE A 280 -29.54 -5.82 6.70
C ILE A 280 -28.48 -6.47 7.59
N MET A 281 -28.36 -6.05 8.85
CA MET A 281 -27.41 -6.64 9.79
C MET A 281 -27.68 -8.12 10.05
N GLN A 282 -28.95 -8.50 10.28
CA GLN A 282 -29.36 -9.89 10.47
C GLN A 282 -29.05 -10.75 9.25
N ARG A 283 -29.32 -10.22 8.04
CA ARG A 283 -29.02 -10.91 6.78
C ARG A 283 -27.52 -11.11 6.58
N MET A 284 -26.70 -10.10 6.87
CA MET A 284 -25.24 -10.21 6.81
C MET A 284 -24.69 -11.24 7.79
N GLU A 285 -25.21 -11.29 9.01
CA GLU A 285 -24.81 -12.27 10.01
C GLU A 285 -25.17 -13.69 9.57
N THR A 286 -26.37 -13.88 9.01
CA THR A 286 -26.81 -15.16 8.45
C THR A 286 -25.86 -15.64 7.35
N LEU A 287 -25.46 -14.75 6.44
CA LEU A 287 -24.50 -15.08 5.36
C LEU A 287 -23.11 -15.43 5.91
N ARG A 288 -22.63 -14.71 6.93
CA ARG A 288 -21.35 -15.02 7.59
C ARG A 288 -21.37 -16.41 8.24
N ASN A 289 -22.45 -16.73 8.93
CA ASN A 289 -22.62 -18.03 9.59
C ASN A 289 -22.68 -19.17 8.57
N ALA A 290 -23.43 -19.00 7.48
CA ALA A 290 -23.49 -19.98 6.39
C ALA A 290 -22.09 -20.24 5.78
N ARG A 291 -21.32 -19.19 5.51
CA ARG A 291 -19.95 -19.30 4.99
C ARG A 291 -19.00 -20.00 5.97
N ALA A 292 -19.14 -19.75 7.27
CA ALA A 292 -18.34 -20.42 8.29
C ALA A 292 -18.63 -21.92 8.36
N VAL A 293 -19.90 -22.32 8.24
CA VAL A 293 -20.31 -23.74 8.18
C VAL A 293 -19.73 -24.42 6.94
N GLU A 294 -19.81 -23.77 5.78
CA GLU A 294 -19.27 -24.30 4.53
C GLU A 294 -17.75 -24.48 4.60
N LEU A 295 -17.01 -23.50 5.14
CA LEU A 295 -15.56 -23.59 5.33
C LEU A 295 -15.17 -24.75 6.26
N ARG A 296 -15.94 -25.00 7.32
CA ARG A 296 -15.70 -26.17 8.20
C ARG A 296 -15.93 -27.48 7.45
N ARG A 297 -16.96 -27.57 6.61
CA ARG A 297 -17.23 -28.77 5.79
C ARG A 297 -16.10 -29.05 4.80
N THR A 298 -15.60 -28.01 4.11
CA THR A 298 -14.49 -28.18 3.16
C THR A 298 -13.20 -28.58 3.84
N GLU A 299 -12.91 -28.04 5.03
CA GLU A 299 -11.73 -28.40 5.81
C GLU A 299 -11.79 -29.85 6.32
N LEU A 300 -12.95 -30.30 6.83
CA LEU A 300 -13.14 -31.70 7.21
C LEU A 300 -12.96 -32.65 6.02
N ALA A 301 -13.50 -32.29 4.83
CA ALA A 301 -13.30 -33.09 3.62
C ALA A 301 -11.82 -33.13 3.19
N ARG A 302 -11.07 -32.04 3.35
CA ARG A 302 -9.64 -31.97 3.07
C ARG A 302 -8.84 -32.87 4.03
N GLN A 303 -9.17 -32.85 5.32
CA GLN A 303 -8.55 -33.71 6.33
C GLN A 303 -8.80 -35.18 6.04
N ALA A 304 -10.05 -35.57 5.74
CA ALA A 304 -10.38 -36.95 5.37
C ALA A 304 -9.62 -37.42 4.12
N ARG A 305 -9.50 -36.58 3.08
CA ARG A 305 -8.69 -36.89 1.88
C ARG A 305 -7.20 -37.05 2.20
N ALA A 306 -6.66 -36.22 3.09
CA ALA A 306 -5.26 -36.31 3.50
C ALA A 306 -4.98 -37.60 4.30
N GLU A 307 -5.90 -38.01 5.17
CA GLU A 307 -5.82 -39.28 5.90
C GLU A 307 -5.88 -40.49 4.97
N GLN A 308 -6.82 -40.50 4.02
CA GLN A 308 -6.90 -41.56 3.00
C GLN A 308 -5.62 -41.66 2.17
N ALA A 309 -5.04 -40.52 1.75
CA ALA A 309 -3.78 -40.50 1.02
C ALA A 309 -2.59 -41.01 1.85
N ARG A 310 -2.56 -40.71 3.16
CA ARG A 310 -1.55 -41.25 4.08
C ARG A 310 -1.68 -42.77 4.23
N ALA A 311 -2.89 -43.27 4.43
CA ALA A 311 -3.16 -44.71 4.52
C ALA A 311 -2.71 -45.44 3.25
N ALA A 312 -3.07 -44.93 2.07
CA ALA A 312 -2.67 -45.50 0.78
C ALA A 312 -1.14 -45.51 0.58
N ARG A 313 -0.44 -44.46 1.03
CA ARG A 313 1.05 -44.41 0.99
C ARG A 313 1.67 -45.46 1.89
N MET A 314 1.15 -45.63 3.11
CA MET A 314 1.63 -46.65 4.05
C MET A 314 1.43 -48.05 3.47
N GLU A 315 0.26 -48.34 2.90
CA GLU A 315 0.00 -49.63 2.25
C GLU A 315 0.94 -49.88 1.06
N THR A 316 1.17 -48.85 0.23
CA THR A 316 2.09 -48.94 -0.90
C THR A 316 3.54 -49.18 -0.44
N GLN A 317 3.97 -48.53 0.64
CA GLN A 317 5.29 -48.71 1.22
C GLN A 317 5.48 -50.12 1.78
N GLU A 318 4.46 -50.67 2.44
CA GLU A 318 4.49 -52.03 2.96
C GLU A 318 4.55 -53.07 1.84
N ARG A 319 3.74 -52.90 0.77
CA ARG A 319 3.83 -53.75 -0.43
C ARG A 319 5.24 -53.71 -1.06
N ARG A 320 5.86 -52.53 -1.13
CA ARG A 320 7.25 -52.39 -1.63
C ARG A 320 8.27 -53.08 -0.72
N ARG A 321 8.11 -52.99 0.60
CA ARG A 321 8.98 -53.68 1.58
C ARG A 321 8.90 -55.20 1.42
N ILE A 322 7.69 -55.75 1.35
CA ILE A 322 7.46 -57.18 1.14
C ILE A 322 8.09 -57.63 -0.19
N ALA A 323 7.88 -56.89 -1.28
CA ALA A 323 8.46 -57.21 -2.57
C ALA A 323 10.00 -57.14 -2.58
N ALA A 324 10.60 -56.14 -1.90
CA ALA A 324 12.05 -56.01 -1.77
C ALA A 324 12.65 -57.16 -0.96
N ALA A 325 12.02 -57.55 0.14
CA ALA A 325 12.44 -58.69 0.97
C ALA A 325 12.41 -60.01 0.17
N SER A 326 11.34 -60.23 -0.61
CA SER A 326 11.23 -61.40 -1.50
C SER A 326 12.35 -61.44 -2.54
N LYS A 327 12.63 -60.32 -3.22
CA LYS A 327 13.74 -60.21 -4.19
C LYS A 327 15.10 -60.45 -3.56
N ALA A 328 15.35 -59.90 -2.37
CA ALA A 328 16.61 -60.09 -1.65
C ALA A 328 16.82 -61.56 -1.27
N ALA A 329 15.78 -62.24 -0.79
CA ALA A 329 15.83 -63.66 -0.48
C ALA A 329 16.10 -64.52 -1.73
N GLU A 330 15.52 -64.18 -2.88
CA GLU A 330 15.80 -64.88 -4.14
C GLU A 330 17.24 -64.64 -4.64
N ALA A 331 17.74 -63.40 -4.53
CA ALA A 331 19.12 -63.07 -4.89
C ALA A 331 20.13 -63.84 -4.04
N GLU A 332 19.89 -63.96 -2.73
CA GLU A 332 20.76 -64.72 -1.83
C GLU A 332 20.74 -66.22 -2.16
N ARG A 333 19.56 -66.79 -2.45
CA ARG A 333 19.46 -68.17 -2.94
C ARG A 333 20.26 -68.40 -4.23
N LYS A 334 20.21 -67.47 -5.18
CA LYS A 334 21.01 -67.55 -6.42
C LYS A 334 22.51 -67.43 -6.13
N ARG A 335 22.92 -66.58 -5.18
CA ARG A 335 24.32 -66.42 -4.77
C ARG A 335 24.86 -67.72 -4.16
N LEU A 336 24.13 -68.34 -3.24
CA LEU A 336 24.51 -69.62 -2.63
C LEU A 336 24.66 -70.72 -3.70
N ARG A 337 23.74 -70.82 -4.66
CA ARG A 337 23.87 -71.75 -5.80
C ARG A 337 25.12 -71.51 -6.65
N ARG A 338 25.51 -70.25 -6.87
CA ARG A 338 26.75 -69.92 -7.61
C ARG A 338 28.01 -70.35 -6.86
N ILE A 339 28.04 -70.15 -5.53
CA ILE A 339 29.15 -70.57 -4.68
C ILE A 339 29.29 -72.10 -4.74
N ASP A 340 28.18 -72.82 -4.61
CA ASP A 340 28.13 -74.28 -4.67
C ASP A 340 28.61 -74.81 -6.04
N ASN A 341 28.09 -74.26 -7.14
CA ASN A 341 28.53 -74.60 -8.49
C ASN A 341 30.02 -74.31 -8.73
N ALA A 342 30.54 -73.20 -8.20
CA ALA A 342 31.96 -72.85 -8.32
C ALA A 342 32.86 -73.82 -7.53
N PHE A 343 32.41 -74.24 -6.34
CA PHE A 343 33.09 -75.27 -5.55
C PHE A 343 33.18 -76.59 -6.33
N HIS A 344 32.05 -77.05 -6.90
CA HIS A 344 32.03 -78.25 -7.74
C HIS A 344 32.96 -78.12 -8.96
N LEU A 345 32.93 -77.00 -9.68
CA LEU A 345 33.77 -76.78 -10.85
C LEU A 345 35.27 -76.79 -10.51
N ASN A 346 35.67 -76.14 -9.41
CA ASN A 346 37.06 -76.14 -8.96
C ASN A 346 37.52 -77.53 -8.53
N HIS A 347 36.64 -78.29 -7.88
CA HIS A 347 36.90 -79.69 -7.54
C HIS A 347 37.15 -80.54 -8.80
N PHE A 348 36.30 -80.42 -9.82
CA PHE A 348 36.50 -81.11 -11.10
C PHE A 348 37.79 -80.68 -11.83
N LYS A 349 38.12 -79.38 -11.81
CA LYS A 349 39.37 -78.87 -12.38
C LYS A 349 40.60 -79.40 -11.66
N ALA A 350 40.57 -79.52 -10.33
CA ALA A 350 41.66 -80.08 -9.55
C ALA A 350 41.90 -81.56 -9.90
N ILE A 351 40.82 -82.34 -10.05
CA ILE A 351 40.88 -83.73 -10.52
C ILE A 351 41.46 -83.82 -11.94
N ALA A 352 41.01 -82.95 -12.85
CA ALA A 352 41.51 -82.93 -14.23
C ALA A 352 42.98 -82.52 -14.31
N LYS A 353 43.41 -81.55 -13.50
CA LYS A 353 44.81 -81.12 -13.41
C LYS A 353 45.71 -82.23 -12.86
N ALA A 354 45.29 -82.91 -11.79
CA ALA A 354 46.02 -84.06 -11.27
C ALA A 354 46.18 -85.19 -12.32
N LYS A 355 45.16 -85.40 -13.17
CA LYS A 355 45.25 -86.34 -14.30
C LYS A 355 46.15 -85.86 -15.44
N ALA A 356 46.24 -84.56 -15.69
CA ALA A 356 47.10 -83.98 -16.73
C ALA A 356 48.57 -83.95 -16.30
N ASP A 357 48.84 -83.59 -15.04
CA ASP A 357 50.20 -83.59 -14.47
C ASP A 357 50.78 -85.03 -14.45
N ALA A 358 49.94 -86.04 -14.17
CA ALA A 358 50.31 -87.46 -14.31
C ALA A 358 50.60 -87.92 -15.76
N ARG A 359 50.21 -87.12 -16.77
CA ARG A 359 50.41 -87.43 -18.20
C ARG A 359 51.65 -86.75 -18.78
N VAL A 360 52.19 -85.72 -18.13
CA VAL A 360 53.38 -84.97 -18.58
C VAL A 360 54.69 -85.61 -18.08
N GLU A 361 54.67 -86.39 -16.99
CA GLU A 361 55.84 -87.17 -16.53
C GLU A 361 56.13 -88.44 -17.37
N GLY A 362 55.28 -88.78 -18.35
CA GLY A 362 55.49 -89.90 -19.27
C GLY A 362 55.53 -89.45 -20.72
N GLY A 363 56.66 -88.93 -21.18
CA GLY A 363 56.87 -88.60 -22.60
C GLY A 363 57.27 -89.82 -23.43
N GLU A 364 56.59 -90.04 -24.56
CA GLU A 364 57.15 -90.53 -25.83
C GLU A 364 56.18 -90.22 -27.01
N ILE A 365 56.75 -89.85 -28.16
CA ILE A 365 56.15 -89.38 -29.43
C ILE A 365 56.72 -90.31 -30.55
N PRO A 366 56.20 -90.41 -31.80
CA PRO A 366 54.84 -90.51 -32.37
C PRO A 366 54.69 -91.74 -33.32
N ASN A 367 53.51 -91.97 -33.95
CA ASN A 367 53.51 -92.38 -35.37
C ASN A 367 52.25 -91.99 -36.17
N GLN A 368 52.50 -91.76 -37.45
CA GLN A 368 51.69 -91.27 -38.57
C GLN A 368 50.51 -92.19 -38.94
N SER A 369 49.37 -91.67 -39.41
CA SER A 369 48.91 -91.61 -40.83
C SER A 369 47.39 -91.97 -40.80
N SER A 370 46.44 -91.53 -41.64
CA SER A 370 46.32 -90.70 -42.83
C SER A 370 44.83 -90.41 -43.10
N MET A 371 44.54 -89.34 -43.86
CA MET A 371 43.45 -89.17 -44.84
C MET A 371 41.99 -89.01 -44.36
N GLY A 372 41.34 -87.95 -44.86
CA GLY A 372 39.87 -87.83 -44.91
C GLY A 372 39.37 -86.38 -44.98
N GLU A 373 39.29 -85.83 -46.18
CA GLU A 373 38.58 -84.61 -46.60
C GLU A 373 37.15 -84.53 -45.99
N SER A 374 36.47 -83.40 -45.75
CA SER A 374 36.13 -82.31 -46.67
C SER A 374 35.13 -81.35 -45.97
N SER A 375 35.14 -80.08 -46.39
CA SER A 375 34.02 -79.11 -46.36
C SER A 375 33.49 -78.63 -44.99
N SER A 376 32.95 -77.43 -44.78
CA SER A 376 32.86 -76.13 -45.43
C SER A 376 31.93 -75.29 -44.53
N GLY A 377 32.16 -74.00 -44.35
CA GLY A 377 31.12 -73.05 -43.90
C GLY A 377 31.36 -72.34 -42.55
N GLY A 378 31.83 -71.09 -42.61
CA GLY A 378 31.44 -70.07 -41.61
C GLY A 378 30.16 -69.35 -42.06
N PRO A 379 29.82 -68.14 -41.56
CA PRO A 379 30.15 -67.48 -40.29
C PRO A 379 28.90 -66.79 -39.64
N ALA A 380 29.13 -65.85 -38.70
CA ALA A 380 28.21 -64.81 -38.16
C ALA A 380 27.18 -65.28 -37.11
N SER A 381 26.70 -64.50 -36.14
CA SER A 381 26.54 -63.04 -35.89
C SER A 381 26.40 -62.82 -34.37
N SER A 382 27.02 -61.83 -33.72
CA SER A 382 26.52 -60.48 -33.41
C SER A 382 25.07 -60.36 -32.89
N ASP A 383 24.92 -59.47 -31.90
CA ASP A 383 23.71 -58.80 -31.39
C ASP A 383 22.78 -59.65 -30.50
N GLN A 384 22.28 -59.20 -29.34
CA GLN A 384 21.98 -57.85 -28.82
C GLN A 384 21.99 -57.83 -27.29
#